data_AF-A0A369PS71-F1
#
_entry.id   AF-A0A369PS71-F1
#
_cell.length_a   1.000
_cell.length_b   1.000
_cell.length_c   1.000
_cell.angle_alpha   90.00
_cell.angle_beta   90.00
_cell.angle_gamma   90.00
#
_symmetry.space_group_name_H-M   'P 1'
#
loop_
_entity.id
_entity.type
_entity.pdbx_description
1 polymer ?
#
loop_
_entity_poly.entity_id
_entity_poly.type
_entity_poly.pdbx_seq_one_letter_code
_entity_poly.pdbx_strand_id
1 'polypeptide(L)'
;MVTHIRFFYFAIIHFLFLATIAVISTISSYEKSSSFVENDFTTGLTATKEGLQHSISIPLVKQYLSLSGIDAGYGFFAPNVASSYVLKITILDRKTRQEMVEHFSPPFRTKEGKNKYHTLLGSFQDRLTIIENERLKKKSVSFKESKKYGEYLDIYLKSIGRFYYNQYKPDKFLVHCTLFLYHYPSLNASVLEKKAPLLIKLLELDAKHITLGKN
;
A
#
# COMPACT_ATOMS: atom_id res chain seq x y z
N MET A 1 -21.07 -29.87 10.09
CA MET A 1 -21.25 -30.17 8.65
C MET A 1 -22.17 -29.10 8.07
N VAL A 2 -21.63 -28.09 7.38
CA VAL A 2 -22.47 -27.10 6.68
C VAL A 2 -23.05 -27.81 5.46
N THR A 3 -24.37 -27.97 5.41
CA THR A 3 -25.02 -28.53 4.22
C THR A 3 -24.79 -27.59 3.04
N HIS A 4 -24.57 -28.12 1.84
CA HIS A 4 -24.27 -27.35 0.62
C HIS A 4 -25.27 -26.19 0.39
N ILE A 5 -26.54 -26.39 0.77
CA ILE A 5 -27.61 -25.39 0.72
C ILE A 5 -27.33 -24.17 1.61
N ARG A 6 -26.84 -24.38 2.84
CA ARG A 6 -26.52 -23.27 3.77
C ARG A 6 -25.33 -22.46 3.28
N PHE A 7 -24.32 -23.13 2.71
CA PHE A 7 -23.20 -22.45 2.08
C PHE A 7 -23.64 -21.63 0.86
N PHE A 8 -24.55 -22.17 0.05
CA PHE A 8 -25.11 -21.46 -1.11
C PHE A 8 -25.83 -20.17 -0.70
N TYR A 9 -26.70 -20.21 0.32
CA TYR A 9 -27.35 -19.00 0.83
C TYR A 9 -26.35 -17.98 1.39
N PHE A 10 -25.33 -18.45 2.11
CA PHE A 10 -24.24 -17.59 2.57
C PHE A 10 -23.52 -16.90 1.41
N ALA A 11 -23.18 -17.65 0.36
CA ALA A 11 -22.50 -17.11 -0.82
C ALA A 11 -23.35 -16.06 -1.56
N ILE A 12 -24.66 -16.29 -1.69
CA ILE A 12 -25.58 -15.30 -2.28
C ILE A 12 -25.60 -14.02 -1.44
N ILE A 13 -25.78 -14.13 -0.12
CA ILE A 13 -25.83 -12.96 0.77
C ILE A 13 -24.50 -12.20 0.72
N HIS A 14 -23.38 -12.91 0.77
CA HIS A 14 -22.03 -12.33 0.65
C HIS A 14 -21.85 -11.59 -0.68
N PHE A 15 -22.28 -12.19 -1.79
CA PHE A 15 -22.24 -11.58 -3.11
C PHE A 15 -23.13 -10.34 -3.20
N LEU A 16 -24.33 -10.36 -2.61
CA LEU A 16 -25.23 -9.20 -2.55
C LEU A 16 -24.60 -8.04 -1.80
N PHE A 17 -23.91 -8.30 -0.69
CA PHE A 17 -23.17 -7.26 0.03
C PHE A 17 -22.02 -6.70 -0.80
N LEU A 18 -21.27 -7.56 -1.50
CA LEU A 18 -20.20 -7.14 -2.39
C LEU A 18 -20.73 -6.26 -3.53
N ALA A 19 -21.83 -6.67 -4.18
CA ALA A 19 -22.47 -5.90 -5.23
C ALA A 19 -23.00 -4.56 -4.69
N THR A 20 -23.59 -4.54 -3.50
CA THR A 20 -24.10 -3.31 -2.86
C THR A 20 -22.96 -2.32 -2.61
N ILE A 21 -21.85 -2.77 -2.03
CA ILE A 21 -20.67 -1.92 -1.78
C ILE A 21 -20.05 -1.46 -3.11
N ALA A 22 -19.99 -2.32 -4.13
CA ALA A 22 -19.51 -1.94 -5.45
C ALA A 22 -20.38 -0.85 -6.09
N VAL A 23 -21.71 -0.94 -5.98
CA VAL A 23 -22.65 0.09 -6.48
C VAL A 23 -22.49 1.40 -5.70
N ILE A 24 -22.47 1.36 -4.36
CA ILE A 24 -22.25 2.55 -3.52
C ILE A 24 -20.92 3.22 -3.90
N SER A 25 -19.86 2.43 -4.07
CA SER A 25 -18.54 2.93 -4.41
C SER A 25 -18.50 3.52 -5.83
N THR A 26 -19.18 2.87 -6.79
CA THR A 26 -19.28 3.35 -8.17
C THR A 26 -20.03 4.67 -8.24
N ILE A 27 -21.18 4.80 -7.58
CA ILE A 27 -21.94 6.05 -7.52
C ILE A 27 -21.11 7.14 -6.83
N SER A 28 -20.50 6.82 -5.68
CA SER A 28 -19.62 7.75 -4.95
C SER A 28 -18.42 8.21 -5.79
N SER A 29 -17.94 7.37 -6.71
CA SER A 29 -16.83 7.70 -7.60
C SER A 29 -17.29 8.57 -8.77
N TYR A 30 -18.47 8.26 -9.32
CA TYR A 30 -19.11 9.05 -10.37
C TYR A 30 -19.45 10.46 -9.89
N GLU A 31 -20.03 10.60 -8.68
CA GLU A 31 -20.27 11.89 -8.01
C GLU A 31 -19.00 12.73 -7.84
N LYS A 32 -17.84 12.07 -7.72
CA LYS A 32 -16.53 12.72 -7.55
C LYS A 32 -15.76 12.90 -8.86
N SER A 33 -16.35 12.50 -9.99
CA SER A 33 -15.70 12.60 -11.30
C SER A 33 -15.92 13.98 -11.92
N SER A 34 -15.00 14.41 -12.79
CA SER A 34 -15.14 15.68 -13.53
C SER A 34 -16.31 15.70 -14.53
N SER A 35 -16.93 14.53 -14.77
CA SER A 35 -18.08 14.37 -15.66
C SER A 35 -19.41 14.45 -14.91
N PHE A 36 -19.39 14.68 -13.59
CA PHE A 36 -20.61 14.82 -12.81
C PHE A 36 -21.32 16.12 -13.16
N VAL A 37 -22.57 16.01 -13.60
CA VAL A 37 -23.46 17.13 -13.88
C VAL A 37 -24.75 16.91 -13.10
N GLU A 38 -25.10 17.88 -12.26
CA GLU A 38 -26.31 17.80 -11.45
C GLU A 38 -27.56 17.89 -12.34
N ASN A 39 -28.37 16.84 -12.30
CA ASN A 39 -29.61 16.63 -13.04
C ASN A 39 -30.47 15.55 -12.36
N ASP A 40 -31.71 15.37 -12.81
CA ASP A 40 -32.66 14.39 -12.26
C ASP A 40 -32.10 12.96 -12.15
N PHE A 41 -31.27 12.55 -13.11
CA PHE A 41 -30.62 11.24 -13.11
C PHE A 41 -29.59 11.13 -11.98
N THR A 42 -28.72 12.13 -11.82
CA THR A 42 -27.73 12.15 -10.73
C THR A 42 -28.36 12.26 -9.36
N THR A 43 -29.45 13.01 -9.22
CA THR A 43 -30.23 13.08 -7.97
C THR A 43 -30.80 11.70 -7.61
N GLY A 44 -31.34 10.98 -8.60
CA GLY A 44 -31.79 9.59 -8.42
C GLY A 44 -30.66 8.63 -8.02
N LEU A 45 -29.46 8.78 -8.60
CA LEU A 45 -28.29 8.01 -8.21
C LEU A 45 -27.86 8.29 -6.76
N THR A 46 -27.81 9.56 -6.35
CA THR A 46 -27.46 9.96 -4.97
C THR A 46 -28.47 9.40 -3.96
N ALA A 47 -29.78 9.51 -4.25
CA ALA A 47 -30.83 8.93 -3.42
C ALA A 47 -30.70 7.39 -3.32
N THR A 48 -30.37 6.72 -4.43
CA THR A 48 -30.12 5.27 -4.45
C THR A 48 -28.92 4.91 -3.57
N LYS A 49 -27.82 5.66 -3.66
CA LYS A 49 -26.63 5.48 -2.82
C LYS A 49 -26.97 5.65 -1.35
N GLU A 50 -27.70 6.70 -0.97
CA GLU A 50 -28.10 6.95 0.41
C GLU A 50 -28.99 5.83 0.97
N GLY A 51 -29.95 5.36 0.17
CA GLY A 51 -30.80 4.22 0.53
C GLY A 51 -29.98 2.95 0.79
N LEU A 52 -29.05 2.61 -0.11
CA LEU A 52 -28.16 1.45 0.05
C LEU A 52 -27.23 1.62 1.25
N GLN A 53 -26.67 2.81 1.48
CA GLN A 53 -25.83 3.12 2.64
C GLN A 53 -26.59 2.96 3.95
N HIS A 54 -27.86 3.35 3.99
CA HIS A 54 -28.71 3.14 5.16
C HIS A 54 -28.93 1.64 5.42
N SER A 55 -29.22 0.85 4.38
CA SER A 55 -29.43 -0.60 4.50
C SER A 55 -28.21 -1.35 5.06
N ILE A 56 -26.99 -0.95 4.68
CA ILE A 56 -25.76 -1.56 5.19
C ILE A 56 -25.27 -0.97 6.52
N SER A 57 -25.92 0.11 7.00
CA SER A 57 -25.50 0.80 8.22
C SER A 57 -25.93 0.11 9.51
N ILE A 58 -26.68 -0.99 9.42
CA ILE A 58 -27.11 -1.79 10.56
C ILE A 58 -25.87 -2.34 11.29
N PRO A 59 -25.77 -2.26 12.64
CA PRO A 59 -24.56 -2.64 13.39
C PRO A 59 -24.05 -4.06 13.08
N LEU A 60 -24.95 -5.03 12.96
CA LEU A 60 -24.60 -6.42 12.64
C LEU A 60 -24.02 -6.55 11.22
N VAL A 61 -24.58 -5.82 10.27
CA VAL A 61 -24.10 -5.80 8.88
C VAL A 61 -22.73 -5.11 8.82
N LYS A 62 -22.55 -3.96 9.49
CA LYS A 62 -21.24 -3.28 9.59
C LYS A 62 -20.14 -4.19 10.15
N GLN A 63 -20.44 -4.91 11.23
CA GLN A 63 -19.48 -5.86 11.82
C GLN A 63 -19.13 -6.97 10.85
N TYR A 64 -20.12 -7.54 10.16
CA TYR A 64 -19.89 -8.56 9.13
C TYR A 64 -19.05 -8.02 7.96
N LEU A 65 -19.38 -6.85 7.42
CA LEU A 65 -18.65 -6.22 6.32
C LEU A 65 -17.19 -5.93 6.69
N SER A 66 -16.94 -5.52 7.94
CA SER A 66 -15.58 -5.31 8.47
C SER A 66 -14.82 -6.63 8.63
N LEU A 67 -15.42 -7.66 9.23
CA LEU A 67 -14.78 -8.96 9.43
C LEU A 67 -14.52 -9.72 8.12
N SER A 68 -15.42 -9.58 7.15
CA SER A 68 -15.30 -10.19 5.82
C SER A 68 -14.37 -9.41 4.88
N GLY A 69 -13.95 -8.20 5.25
CA GLY A 69 -13.12 -7.33 4.42
C GLY A 69 -13.85 -6.71 3.23
N ILE A 70 -15.19 -6.84 3.13
CA ILE A 70 -15.97 -6.23 2.05
C ILE A 70 -15.92 -4.69 2.13
N ASP A 71 -15.89 -4.13 3.34
CA ASP A 71 -15.79 -2.68 3.58
C ASP A 71 -14.39 -2.09 3.30
N ALA A 72 -13.38 -2.95 3.05
CA ALA A 72 -12.01 -2.51 2.74
C ALA A 72 -11.86 -1.88 1.33
N GLY A 73 -12.96 -1.77 0.58
CA GLY A 73 -13.03 -1.00 -0.65
C GLY A 73 -12.72 -1.81 -1.91
N TYR A 74 -13.73 -2.51 -2.41
CA TYR A 74 -13.77 -3.01 -3.81
C TYR A 74 -14.22 -1.91 -4.79
N GLY A 75 -13.83 -0.67 -4.52
CA GLY A 75 -14.17 0.46 -5.36
C GLY A 75 -13.28 0.53 -6.59
N PHE A 76 -13.88 0.66 -7.77
CA PHE A 76 -13.19 0.79 -9.06
C PHE A 76 -12.17 1.94 -9.11
N PHE A 77 -12.23 2.89 -8.16
CA PHE A 77 -11.40 4.10 -8.06
C PHE A 77 -10.74 4.32 -6.70
N ALA A 78 -10.56 3.29 -5.87
CA ALA A 78 -9.89 3.47 -4.58
C ALA A 78 -8.38 3.73 -4.80
N PRO A 79 -7.88 4.98 -4.68
CA PRO A 79 -6.60 5.40 -5.28
C PRO A 79 -5.37 4.78 -4.61
N ASN A 80 -5.55 4.18 -3.43
CA ASN A 80 -4.45 3.65 -2.61
C ASN A 80 -4.64 2.16 -2.24
N VAL A 81 -5.58 1.43 -2.86
CA VAL A 81 -5.77 -0.03 -2.61
C VAL A 81 -4.60 -0.86 -3.16
N ALA A 82 -3.82 -0.30 -4.10
CA ALA A 82 -2.57 -0.86 -4.60
C ALA A 82 -1.48 0.22 -4.71
N SER A 83 -1.29 1.01 -3.64
CA SER A 83 -0.21 2.01 -3.59
C SER A 83 1.14 1.36 -3.88
N SER A 84 1.89 1.95 -4.81
CA SER A 84 3.19 1.41 -5.22
C SER A 84 4.28 1.79 -4.23
N TYR A 85 5.22 0.86 -4.01
CA TYR A 85 6.44 1.11 -3.24
C TYR A 85 7.56 1.58 -4.16
N VAL A 86 8.34 2.56 -3.70
CA VAL A 86 9.47 3.10 -4.44
C VAL A 86 10.72 3.02 -3.58
N LEU A 87 11.79 2.43 -4.12
CA LEU A 87 13.11 2.44 -3.48
C LEU A 87 13.95 3.56 -4.09
N LYS A 88 14.39 4.49 -3.24
CA LYS A 88 15.37 5.53 -3.57
C LYS A 88 16.71 5.15 -2.96
N ILE A 89 17.77 5.17 -3.77
CA ILE A 89 19.15 5.06 -3.31
C ILE A 89 19.77 6.45 -3.38
N THR A 90 20.17 6.99 -2.24
CA THR A 90 20.83 8.29 -2.13
C THR A 90 22.31 8.10 -1.84
N ILE A 91 23.17 8.73 -2.62
CA ILE A 91 24.61 8.75 -2.43
C ILE A 91 24.99 10.12 -1.87
N LEU A 92 25.52 10.14 -0.66
CA LEU A 92 25.96 11.35 0.04
C LEU A 92 27.49 11.44 0.05
N ASP A 93 28.04 12.64 -0.08
CA ASP A 93 29.44 12.87 0.29
C ASP A 93 29.62 12.69 1.79
N ARG A 94 30.62 11.90 2.21
CA ARG A 94 30.81 11.55 3.62
C ARG A 94 31.25 12.73 4.49
N LYS A 95 31.96 13.71 3.91
CA LYS A 95 32.46 14.90 4.62
C LYS A 95 31.38 15.97 4.72
N THR A 96 30.71 16.28 3.62
CA THR A 96 29.74 17.38 3.56
C THR A 96 28.30 16.94 3.84
N ARG A 97 28.03 15.62 3.80
CA ARG A 97 26.68 15.03 3.89
C ARG A 97 25.72 15.51 2.80
N GLN A 98 26.22 16.15 1.74
CA GLN A 98 25.40 16.61 0.64
C GLN A 98 25.02 15.46 -0.30
N GLU A 99 23.77 15.48 -0.78
CA GLU A 99 23.28 14.58 -1.81
C GLU A 99 24.01 14.83 -3.12
N MET A 100 24.66 13.79 -3.63
CA MET A 100 25.40 13.84 -4.90
C MET A 100 24.60 13.22 -6.03
N VAL A 101 23.99 12.05 -5.77
CA VAL A 101 23.32 11.26 -6.80
C VAL A 101 22.15 10.48 -6.19
N GLU A 102 21.08 10.37 -6.96
CA GLU A 102 19.91 9.57 -6.63
C GLU A 102 19.63 8.50 -7.69
N HIS A 103 19.25 7.31 -7.25
CA HIS A 103 18.78 6.24 -8.13
C HIS A 103 17.42 5.71 -7.66
N PHE A 104 16.46 5.63 -8.56
CA PHE A 104 15.11 5.11 -8.31
C PHE A 104 14.86 3.72 -8.93
N SER A 105 15.89 3.14 -9.53
CA SER A 105 15.83 1.84 -10.19
C SER A 105 16.96 0.97 -9.71
N PRO A 106 16.72 -0.32 -9.43
CA PRO A 106 17.77 -1.22 -9.01
C PRO A 106 18.74 -1.53 -10.15
N PRO A 107 19.98 -1.98 -9.86
CA PRO A 107 21.03 -2.19 -10.85
C PRO A 107 20.85 -3.48 -11.68
N PHE A 108 19.65 -4.07 -11.69
CA PHE A 108 19.39 -5.35 -12.35
C PHE A 108 19.37 -5.19 -13.87
N ARG A 109 20.27 -5.90 -14.55
CA ARG A 109 20.39 -5.90 -16.02
C ARG A 109 19.45 -6.90 -16.69
N THR A 110 19.12 -8.00 -16.01
CA THR A 110 18.28 -9.07 -16.56
C THR A 110 16.79 -8.79 -16.35
N LYS A 111 15.96 -9.25 -17.29
CA LYS A 111 14.49 -9.19 -17.17
C LYS A 111 13.99 -9.90 -15.91
N GLU A 112 14.58 -11.04 -15.58
CA GLU A 112 14.25 -11.81 -14.38
C GLU A 112 14.58 -11.06 -13.08
N GLY A 113 15.73 -10.39 -13.01
CA GLY A 113 16.10 -9.59 -11.84
C GLY A 113 15.14 -8.42 -11.62
N LYS A 114 14.76 -7.72 -12.70
CA LYS A 114 13.73 -6.67 -12.66
C LYS A 114 12.37 -7.23 -12.23
N ASN A 115 11.96 -8.38 -12.76
CA ASN A 115 10.69 -9.01 -12.39
C ASN A 115 10.67 -9.39 -10.90
N LYS A 116 11.73 -10.04 -10.39
CA LYS A 116 11.87 -10.40 -8.97
C LYS A 116 11.81 -9.16 -8.07
N TYR A 117 12.45 -8.07 -8.48
CA TYR A 117 12.37 -6.80 -7.77
C TYR A 117 10.95 -6.25 -7.68
N HIS A 118 10.23 -6.19 -8.82
CA HIS A 118 8.85 -5.72 -8.83
C HIS A 118 7.92 -6.60 -8.01
N THR A 119 8.09 -7.93 -8.05
CA THR A 119 7.33 -8.85 -7.20
C THR A 119 7.60 -8.59 -5.71
N LEU A 120 8.87 -8.38 -5.34
CA LEU A 120 9.23 -8.13 -3.94
C LEU A 120 8.69 -6.79 -3.41
N LEU A 121 8.55 -5.77 -4.26
CA LEU A 121 7.98 -4.49 -3.84
C LEU A 121 6.60 -4.66 -3.19
N GLY A 122 5.79 -5.63 -3.65
CA GLY A 122 4.51 -5.97 -3.03
C GLY A 122 4.63 -6.50 -1.59
N SER A 123 5.71 -7.22 -1.27
CA SER A 123 5.98 -7.76 0.07
C SER A 123 6.25 -6.69 1.13
N PHE A 124 6.50 -5.44 0.72
CA PHE A 124 6.66 -4.33 1.68
C PHE A 124 5.32 -3.83 2.25
N GLN A 125 4.18 -4.28 1.72
CA GLN A 125 2.89 -4.15 2.38
C GLN A 125 2.88 -4.84 3.74
N ASP A 126 3.46 -6.03 3.80
CA ASP A 126 3.56 -6.77 5.05
C ASP A 126 4.57 -6.10 6.00
N ARG A 127 5.68 -5.57 5.46
CA ARG A 127 6.65 -4.77 6.25
C ARG A 127 6.01 -3.54 6.88
N LEU A 128 5.14 -2.83 6.15
CA LEU A 128 4.40 -1.69 6.68
C LEU A 128 3.52 -2.12 7.86
N THR A 129 2.78 -3.23 7.70
CA THR A 129 1.95 -3.81 8.76
C THR A 129 2.78 -4.16 10.00
N ILE A 130 3.98 -4.73 9.83
CA ILE A 130 4.90 -5.01 10.94
C ILE A 130 5.32 -3.72 11.64
N ILE A 131 5.74 -2.69 10.90
CA ILE A 131 6.19 -1.40 11.45
C ILE A 131 5.05 -0.72 12.23
N GLU A 132 3.84 -0.73 11.69
CA GLU A 132 2.66 -0.14 12.36
C GLU A 132 2.30 -0.87 13.65
N ASN A 133 2.35 -2.20 13.64
CA ASN A 133 2.10 -3.01 14.84
C ASN A 133 3.14 -2.75 15.93
N GLU A 134 4.43 -2.64 15.56
CA GLU A 134 5.52 -2.27 16.48
C GLU A 134 5.28 -0.86 17.07
N ARG A 135 4.92 0.12 16.23
CA ARG A 135 4.65 1.50 16.64
C ARG A 135 3.46 1.60 17.59
N LEU A 136 2.40 0.82 17.36
CA LEU A 136 1.18 0.84 18.15
C LEU A 136 1.24 -0.08 19.40
N LYS A 137 2.38 -0.74 19.66
CA LYS A 137 2.55 -1.73 20.75
C LYS A 137 1.44 -2.79 20.79
N LYS A 138 0.78 -3.06 19.66
CA LYS A 138 -0.24 -4.10 19.60
C LYS A 138 0.47 -5.44 19.72
N LYS A 139 0.18 -6.22 20.78
CA LYS A 139 0.51 -7.65 20.79
C LYS A 139 -0.19 -8.24 19.55
N SER A 140 0.58 -8.70 18.57
CA SER A 140 0.05 -9.26 17.33
C SER A 140 -0.70 -10.54 17.64
N VAL A 141 -2.02 -10.44 17.90
CA VAL A 141 -2.87 -11.61 18.17
C VAL A 141 -3.21 -12.35 16.87
N SER A 142 -3.10 -11.71 15.70
CA SER A 142 -3.50 -12.30 14.41
C SER A 142 -2.50 -12.20 13.25
N PHE A 143 -1.50 -11.32 13.29
CA PHE A 143 -0.49 -11.23 12.22
C PHE A 143 0.72 -12.08 12.56
N LYS A 144 0.89 -13.20 11.84
CA LYS A 144 1.89 -14.25 12.13
C LYS A 144 3.21 -14.05 11.39
N GLU A 145 3.45 -12.89 10.81
CA GLU A 145 4.74 -12.62 10.21
C GLU A 145 5.74 -12.20 11.28
N SER A 146 6.74 -13.04 11.46
CA SER A 146 7.77 -12.81 12.47
C SER A 146 8.59 -11.57 12.10
N LYS A 147 9.11 -10.89 13.13
CA LYS A 147 10.16 -9.87 13.00
C LYS A 147 11.29 -10.27 12.03
N LYS A 148 11.62 -11.57 11.95
CA LYS A 148 12.62 -12.12 11.03
C LYS A 148 12.29 -11.93 9.56
N TYR A 149 11.00 -11.96 9.19
CA TYR A 149 10.59 -11.69 7.81
C TYR A 149 10.78 -10.20 7.47
N GLY A 150 10.46 -9.31 8.40
CA GLY A 150 10.81 -7.89 8.27
C GLY A 150 12.31 -7.66 8.11
N GLU A 151 13.14 -8.33 8.91
CA GLU A 151 14.60 -8.30 8.80
C GLU A 151 15.10 -8.84 7.45
N TYR A 152 14.49 -9.91 6.92
CA TYR A 152 14.79 -10.43 5.59
C TYR A 152 14.55 -9.38 4.49
N LEU A 153 13.42 -8.67 4.55
CA LEU A 153 13.11 -7.60 3.60
C LEU A 153 14.11 -6.44 3.71
N ASP A 154 14.52 -6.07 4.94
CA ASP A 154 15.54 -5.06 5.17
C ASP A 154 16.91 -5.49 4.60
N ILE A 155 17.28 -6.76 4.75
CA ILE A 155 18.51 -7.33 4.17
C ILE A 155 18.49 -7.23 2.65
N TYR A 156 17.34 -7.49 2.03
CA TYR A 156 17.20 -7.38 0.58
C TYR A 156 17.44 -5.94 0.09
N LEU A 157 16.81 -4.94 0.73
CA LEU A 157 17.04 -3.54 0.39
C LEU A 157 18.51 -3.13 0.58
N LYS A 158 19.12 -3.55 1.70
CA LYS A 158 20.55 -3.34 1.95
C LYS A 158 21.43 -3.98 0.89
N SER A 159 21.07 -5.15 0.37
CA SER A 159 21.83 -5.83 -0.69
C SER A 159 21.86 -5.01 -1.98
N ILE A 160 20.75 -4.35 -2.32
CA ILE A 160 20.68 -3.40 -3.45
C ILE A 160 21.55 -2.18 -3.15
N GLY A 161 21.42 -1.58 -1.97
CA GLY A 161 22.27 -0.46 -1.55
C GLY A 161 23.75 -0.78 -1.60
N ARG A 162 24.13 -2.01 -1.22
CA ARG A 162 25.51 -2.48 -1.21
C ARG A 162 26.13 -2.49 -2.59
N PHE A 163 25.37 -2.79 -3.64
CA PHE A 163 25.86 -2.66 -5.01
C PHE A 163 26.36 -1.24 -5.28
N TYR A 164 25.57 -0.22 -4.93
CA TYR A 164 25.95 1.19 -5.09
C TYR A 164 27.07 1.59 -4.14
N TYR A 165 27.05 1.12 -2.89
CA TYR A 165 28.13 1.38 -1.93
C TYR A 165 29.49 0.87 -2.43
N ASN A 166 29.52 -0.31 -3.03
CA ASN A 166 30.75 -0.86 -3.62
C ASN A 166 31.16 -0.12 -4.90
N GLN A 167 30.20 0.38 -5.68
CA GLN A 167 30.46 1.17 -6.89
C GLN A 167 31.01 2.57 -6.56
N TYR A 168 30.49 3.22 -5.53
CA TYR A 168 30.87 4.56 -5.10
C TYR A 168 31.76 4.50 -3.87
N LYS A 169 33.06 4.26 -4.10
CA LYS A 169 34.19 4.29 -3.13
C LYS A 169 33.75 4.50 -1.66
N PRO A 170 33.63 3.42 -0.87
CA PRO A 170 33.17 3.40 0.52
C PRO A 170 33.77 4.45 1.46
N ASP A 171 35.01 4.84 1.22
CA ASP A 171 35.73 5.78 2.07
C ASP A 171 35.28 7.23 1.88
N LYS A 172 34.68 7.54 0.72
CA LYS A 172 34.29 8.89 0.32
C LYS A 172 32.79 9.13 0.39
N PHE A 173 31.99 8.08 0.26
CA PHE A 173 30.54 8.22 0.10
C PHE A 173 29.77 7.37 1.10
N LEU A 174 28.60 7.87 1.50
CA LEU A 174 27.59 7.12 2.25
C LEU A 174 26.44 6.78 1.29
N VAL A 175 25.83 5.62 1.48
CA VAL A 175 24.72 5.16 0.65
C VAL A 175 23.53 4.82 1.53
N HIS A 176 22.44 5.53 1.33
CA HIS A 176 21.18 5.29 2.01
C HIS A 176 20.15 4.70 1.06
N CYS A 177 19.42 3.71 1.56
CA CYS A 177 18.28 3.10 0.90
C CYS A 177 17.03 3.57 1.60
N THR A 178 16.20 4.38 0.93
CA THR A 178 14.94 4.86 1.47
C THR A 178 13.78 4.24 0.72
N LEU A 179 12.90 3.56 1.46
CA LEU A 179 11.66 3.03 0.92
C LEU A 179 10.54 4.03 1.16
N PHE A 180 9.83 4.36 0.08
CA PHE A 180 8.67 5.25 0.09
C PHE A 180 7.41 4.48 -0.32
N LEU A 181 6.28 4.89 0.26
CA LEU A 181 4.95 4.53 -0.21
C LEU A 181 4.39 5.70 -1.03
N TYR A 182 3.91 5.39 -2.23
CA TYR A 182 3.21 6.37 -3.04
C TYR A 182 1.80 6.57 -2.50
N HIS A 183 1.52 7.77 -2.01
CA HIS A 183 0.21 8.15 -1.51
C HIS A 183 -0.45 9.10 -2.49
N TYR A 184 -1.41 8.59 -3.24
CA TYR A 184 -2.20 9.38 -4.17
C TYR A 184 -3.21 10.21 -3.38
N PRO A 185 -3.36 11.51 -3.70
CA PRO A 185 -4.44 12.30 -3.14
C PRO A 185 -5.78 11.69 -3.59
N SER A 186 -6.85 12.04 -2.88
CA SER A 186 -8.19 11.74 -3.41
C SER A 186 -8.36 12.39 -4.80
N LEU A 187 -9.27 11.84 -5.61
CA LEU A 187 -9.60 12.40 -6.93
C LEU A 187 -9.91 13.90 -6.86
N ASN A 188 -10.65 14.33 -5.83
CA ASN A 188 -10.97 15.74 -5.59
C ASN A 188 -9.71 16.60 -5.39
N ALA A 189 -8.82 16.20 -4.46
CA ALA A 189 -7.57 16.91 -4.21
C ALA A 189 -6.64 16.95 -5.44
N SER A 190 -6.66 15.89 -6.25
CA SER A 190 -5.85 15.82 -7.48
C SER A 190 -6.39 16.72 -8.60
N VAL A 191 -7.71 16.77 -8.78
CA VAL A 191 -8.36 17.47 -9.91
C VAL A 191 -8.65 18.93 -9.59
N LEU A 192 -9.25 19.23 -8.43
CA LEU A 192 -9.65 20.58 -8.05
C LEU A 192 -8.50 21.37 -7.44
N GLU A 193 -7.74 20.74 -6.54
CA GLU A 193 -6.66 21.41 -5.80
C GLU A 193 -5.28 21.22 -6.45
N LYS A 194 -5.20 20.45 -7.55
CA LYS A 194 -3.95 20.11 -8.25
C LYS A 194 -2.86 19.58 -7.32
N LYS A 195 -3.24 18.88 -6.25
CA LYS A 195 -2.28 18.33 -5.29
C LYS A 195 -1.51 17.20 -5.95
N ALA A 196 -0.18 17.28 -5.85
CA ALA A 196 0.69 16.21 -6.30
C ALA A 196 0.65 15.03 -5.31
N PRO A 197 0.90 13.80 -5.79
CA PRO A 197 1.10 12.66 -4.92
C PRO A 197 2.25 12.86 -3.94
N LEU A 198 2.11 12.26 -2.76
CA LEU A 198 3.09 12.35 -1.68
C LEU A 198 3.86 11.05 -1.57
N LEU A 199 5.17 11.17 -1.32
CA LEU A 199 6.01 10.03 -0.96
C LEU A 199 6.11 9.95 0.56
N ILE A 200 5.43 8.98 1.14
CA ILE A 200 5.51 8.72 2.58
C ILE A 200 6.73 7.85 2.82
N LYS A 201 7.72 8.39 3.54
CA LYS A 201 8.92 7.65 3.94
C LYS A 201 8.53 6.55 4.95
N LEU A 202 8.80 5.30 4.59
CA LEU A 202 8.52 4.15 5.46
C LEU A 202 9.75 3.69 6.23
N LEU A 203 10.88 3.62 5.53
CA LEU A 203 12.10 3.03 6.07
C LEU A 203 13.31 3.70 5.44
N GLU A 204 14.36 3.88 6.24
CA GLU A 204 15.68 4.26 5.75
C GLU A 204 16.73 3.32 6.34
N LEU A 205 17.57 2.78 5.46
CA LEU A 205 18.63 1.85 5.81
C LEU A 205 19.96 2.40 5.30
N ASP A 206 20.98 2.36 6.16
CA ASP A 206 22.37 2.52 5.72
C ASP A 206 22.82 1.22 5.01
N ALA A 207 23.43 1.36 3.84
CA ALA A 207 23.98 0.27 3.05
C ALA A 207 25.31 -0.28 3.61
N LYS A 208 25.88 0.35 4.65
CA LYS A 208 27.10 -0.10 5.33
C LYS A 208 26.97 -1.54 5.84
N HIS A 209 28.14 -2.18 5.97
CA HIS A 209 28.32 -3.60 6.25
C HIS A 209 27.35 -4.15 7.33
N ILE A 210 26.67 -5.24 6.99
CA ILE A 210 26.01 -6.10 7.98
C ILE A 210 27.15 -6.76 8.75
N THR A 211 27.44 -6.28 9.97
CA THR A 211 28.13 -7.12 10.95
C THR A 211 27.11 -8.18 11.34
N LEU A 212 27.15 -9.34 10.68
CA LEU A 212 26.67 -10.55 11.31
C LEU A 212 27.44 -10.62 12.62
N GLY A 213 26.75 -10.42 13.74
CA GLY A 213 27.35 -10.57 15.05
C GLY A 213 28.07 -11.91 15.04
N LYS A 214 29.40 -11.88 15.20
CA LYS A 214 30.13 -13.07 15.60
C LYS A 214 29.60 -13.41 16.99
N ASN A 215 28.64 -14.33 17.05
CA ASN A 215 28.41 -15.12 18.26
C ASN A 215 29.49 -16.18 18.31
#